data_AF-A0AAV8VR62-F1
#
_entry.id   AF-A0AAV8VR62-F1
#
_cell.length_a   1.000
_cell.length_b   1.000
_cell.length_c   1.000
_cell.angle_alpha   90.00
_cell.angle_beta   90.00
_cell.angle_gamma   90.00
#
_symmetry.space_group_name_H-M   'P 1'
#
loop_
_entity.id
_entity.type
_entity.pdbx_description
1 polymer ?
#
loop_
_entity_poly.entity_id
_entity_poly.type
_entity_poly.pdbx_seq_one_letter_code
_entity_poly.pdbx_strand_id
1 'polypeptide(L)'
;MLKREDKGIDRVVCMARDGTRIASSNTIETLLDDDFKLIINDNSYNVNTPKQERLTGEEAQKLSDIKTMVNELYQALHVQEHHMSKEKELTMQLEQIQQELLPLEEKKQQIELVAHRRGNWMAWAGLGLMSVQFGILARLTWWEYSWDIMEPITYFVTYGTAMACYAYFVLTKEEYVLQDVKDRHQLFVIHKKAKQLNMDLNQYNMLKQEAARIQYLLKKLKHPLKPKPPASPTQSAAPTVLEAVPVKDLTGAEPVQKPEIGKESSAAKV
;
A
#
# COMPACT_ATOMS: atom_id res chain seq x y z
N MET A 1 -23.71 19.95 -13.56
CA MET A 1 -23.89 18.51 -13.83
C MET A 1 -24.50 18.28 -15.21
N LEU A 2 -25.71 18.78 -15.48
CA LEU A 2 -26.39 18.62 -16.79
C LEU A 2 -25.52 18.93 -18.03
N LYS A 3 -24.84 20.09 -18.07
CA LYS A 3 -23.92 20.44 -19.18
C LYS A 3 -22.67 19.55 -19.33
N ARG A 4 -22.30 18.81 -18.26
CA ARG A 4 -21.18 17.85 -18.29
C ARG A 4 -21.64 16.47 -18.76
N GLU A 5 -22.90 16.13 -18.50
CA GLU A 5 -23.49 14.83 -18.85
C GLU A 5 -23.74 14.72 -20.35
N ASP A 6 -24.25 15.80 -20.97
CA ASP A 6 -24.51 15.86 -22.40
C ASP A 6 -23.86 17.11 -23.02
N LYS A 7 -23.00 16.88 -24.01
CA LYS A 7 -22.28 17.94 -24.74
C LYS A 7 -23.16 18.67 -25.76
N GLY A 8 -24.35 18.14 -26.09
CA GLY A 8 -25.33 18.79 -26.96
C GLY A 8 -26.14 19.90 -26.26
N ILE A 9 -25.96 20.09 -24.95
CA ILE A 9 -26.65 21.11 -24.17
C ILE A 9 -25.80 22.38 -24.08
N ASP A 10 -26.19 23.42 -24.81
CA ASP A 10 -25.49 24.71 -24.82
C ASP A 10 -25.97 25.60 -23.66
N ARG A 11 -27.29 25.65 -23.41
CA ARG A 11 -27.91 26.52 -22.40
C ARG A 11 -28.85 25.77 -21.47
N VAL A 12 -28.70 25.99 -20.16
CA VAL A 12 -29.62 25.51 -19.12
C VAL A 12 -29.98 26.68 -18.20
N VAL A 13 -31.26 26.91 -17.99
CA VAL A 13 -31.77 27.96 -17.08
C VAL A 13 -32.95 27.43 -16.28
N CYS A 14 -32.90 27.58 -14.96
CA CYS A 14 -34.06 27.36 -14.09
C CYS A 14 -34.81 28.69 -13.93
N MET A 15 -36.12 28.66 -14.15
CA MET A 15 -37.02 29.81 -13.97
C MET A 15 -38.13 29.43 -13.00
N ALA A 16 -38.56 30.38 -12.19
CA ALA A 16 -39.75 30.25 -11.35
C ALA A 16 -41.01 30.22 -12.24
N ARG A 17 -42.14 29.81 -11.65
CA ARG A 17 -43.44 29.80 -12.32
C ARG A 17 -43.85 31.18 -12.87
N ASP A 18 -43.36 32.24 -12.24
CA ASP A 18 -43.64 33.64 -12.59
C ASP A 18 -42.70 34.18 -13.69
N GLY A 19 -41.80 33.35 -14.22
CA GLY A 19 -40.84 33.76 -15.26
C GLY A 19 -39.61 34.50 -14.72
N THR A 20 -39.42 34.55 -13.40
CA THR A 20 -38.18 35.06 -12.81
C THR A 20 -37.06 34.03 -12.92
N ARG A 21 -35.86 34.45 -13.29
CA ARG A 21 -34.68 33.56 -13.36
C ARG A 21 -34.17 33.25 -11.95
N ILE A 22 -34.00 31.97 -11.64
CA ILE A 22 -33.43 31.53 -10.37
C ILE A 22 -31.90 31.61 -10.45
N ALA A 23 -31.28 32.15 -9.41
CA ALA A 23 -29.82 32.30 -9.34
C ALA A 23 -29.11 30.95 -9.29
N SER A 24 -27.93 30.85 -9.90
CA SER A 24 -27.12 29.62 -9.90
C SER A 24 -26.55 29.24 -8.53
N SER A 25 -26.56 30.16 -7.56
CA SER A 25 -26.09 29.95 -6.19
C SER A 25 -27.17 29.46 -5.23
N ASN A 26 -28.44 29.36 -5.68
CA ASN A 26 -29.51 28.85 -4.83
C ASN A 26 -29.28 27.37 -4.52
N THR A 27 -29.65 26.95 -3.31
CA THR A 27 -29.58 25.54 -2.95
C THR A 27 -30.64 24.75 -3.70
N ILE A 28 -30.39 23.46 -3.91
CA ILE A 28 -31.36 22.56 -4.54
C ILE A 28 -32.60 22.41 -3.65
N GLU A 29 -32.44 22.46 -2.32
CA GLU A 29 -33.55 22.40 -1.37
C GLU A 29 -34.54 23.56 -1.58
N THR A 30 -34.04 24.80 -1.64
CA THR A 30 -34.87 25.98 -1.93
C THR A 30 -35.47 25.95 -3.33
N LEU A 31 -34.80 25.33 -4.30
CA LEU A 31 -35.34 25.14 -5.66
C LEU A 31 -36.48 24.12 -5.69
N LEU A 32 -36.47 23.13 -4.81
CA LEU A 32 -37.46 22.06 -4.75
C LEU A 32 -38.70 22.42 -3.92
N ASP A 33 -38.66 23.52 -3.16
CA ASP A 33 -39.80 24.03 -2.38
C ASP A 33 -41.01 24.38 -3.27
N ASP A 34 -40.76 24.91 -4.47
CA ASP A 34 -41.78 25.34 -5.42
C ASP A 34 -41.59 24.66 -6.79
N ASP A 35 -42.68 24.58 -7.56
CA ASP A 35 -42.61 24.13 -8.95
C ASP A 35 -41.76 25.10 -9.78
N PHE A 36 -40.84 24.58 -10.57
CA PHE A 36 -39.96 25.38 -11.42
C PHE A 36 -39.92 24.89 -12.86
N LYS A 37 -39.56 25.81 -13.74
CA LYS A 37 -39.42 25.58 -15.17
C LYS A 37 -37.95 25.41 -15.52
N LEU A 38 -37.61 24.26 -16.08
CA LEU A 38 -36.27 23.96 -16.56
C LEU A 38 -36.22 24.20 -18.08
N ILE A 39 -35.42 25.16 -18.51
CA ILE A 39 -35.21 25.46 -19.93
C ILE A 39 -33.86 24.86 -20.34
N ILE A 40 -33.90 23.96 -21.32
CA ILE A 40 -32.73 23.32 -21.92
C ILE A 40 -32.74 23.66 -23.41
N ASN A 41 -31.72 24.43 -23.85
CA ASN A 41 -31.67 25.03 -25.18
C ASN A 41 -32.96 25.83 -25.47
N ASP A 42 -33.78 25.37 -26.42
CA ASP A 42 -35.07 25.98 -26.79
C ASP A 42 -36.29 25.23 -26.20
N ASN A 43 -36.06 24.12 -25.50
CA ASN A 43 -37.10 23.31 -24.89
C ASN A 43 -37.36 23.71 -23.45
N SER A 44 -38.64 23.75 -23.09
CA SER A 44 -39.12 24.16 -21.78
C SER A 44 -39.83 23.00 -21.09
N TYR A 45 -39.30 22.57 -19.95
CA TYR A 45 -39.85 21.50 -19.12
C TYR A 45 -40.43 22.07 -17.83
N ASN A 46 -41.67 21.74 -17.52
CA ASN A 46 -42.28 22.09 -16.23
C ASN A 46 -42.01 20.96 -15.24
N VAL A 47 -41.26 21.25 -14.18
CA VAL A 47 -40.89 20.26 -13.16
C VAL A 47 -41.77 20.49 -11.95
N ASN A 48 -42.68 19.54 -11.70
CA ASN A 48 -43.49 19.53 -10.49
C ASN A 48 -42.69 18.85 -9.38
N THR A 49 -42.44 19.58 -8.30
CA THR A 49 -41.62 19.06 -7.20
C THR A 49 -42.50 18.37 -6.17
N PRO A 50 -42.07 17.20 -5.65
CA PRO A 50 -42.79 16.57 -4.55
C PRO A 50 -42.65 17.45 -3.31
N LYS A 51 -43.78 17.82 -2.70
CA LYS A 51 -43.78 18.59 -1.45
C LYS A 51 -43.07 17.76 -0.39
N GLN A 52 -41.88 18.19 0.00
CA GLN A 52 -41.18 17.58 1.12
C GLN A 52 -41.99 17.82 2.39
N GLU A 53 -42.17 16.77 3.19
CA GLU A 53 -42.84 16.84 4.47
C GLU A 53 -42.02 17.76 5.38
N ARG A 54 -42.51 18.99 5.57
CA ARG A 54 -41.84 19.98 6.41
C ARG A 54 -41.99 19.53 7.86
N LEU A 55 -40.87 19.43 8.56
CA LEU A 55 -40.85 19.42 10.03
C LEU A 55 -41.76 20.56 10.52
N THR A 56 -42.65 20.27 11.47
CA THR A 56 -43.52 21.33 12.02
C THR A 56 -42.66 22.44 12.63
N GLY A 57 -43.13 23.69 12.60
CA GLY A 57 -42.34 24.84 13.05
C GLY A 57 -41.78 24.66 14.48
N GLU A 58 -42.51 23.96 15.34
CA GLU A 58 -42.06 23.59 16.69
C GLU A 58 -40.91 22.58 16.71
N GLU A 59 -40.89 21.60 15.80
CA GLU A 59 -39.81 20.62 15.67
C GLU A 59 -38.54 21.26 15.09
N ALA A 60 -38.70 22.18 14.14
CA ALA A 60 -37.59 22.96 13.60
C ALA A 60 -36.96 23.86 14.66
N GLN A 61 -37.79 24.49 15.52
CA GLN A 61 -37.32 25.31 16.63
C GLN A 61 -36.50 24.47 17.63
N LYS A 62 -37.02 23.32 18.07
CA LYS A 62 -36.32 22.40 18.98
C LYS A 62 -34.99 21.92 18.42
N LEU A 63 -34.93 21.62 17.12
CA LEU A 63 -33.69 21.20 16.47
C LEU A 63 -32.67 22.34 16.41
N SER A 64 -33.13 23.58 16.18
CA SER A 64 -32.28 24.77 16.25
C SER A 64 -31.70 24.96 17.64
N ASP A 65 -32.50 24.81 18.69
CA ASP A 65 -32.05 24.95 20.08
C ASP A 65 -31.03 23.87 20.47
N ILE A 66 -31.22 22.62 20.02
CA ILE A 66 -30.22 21.56 20.21
C ILE A 66 -28.93 21.92 19.47
N LYS A 67 -29.02 22.46 18.26
CA LYS A 67 -27.85 22.85 17.47
C LYS A 67 -27.08 24.00 18.13
N THR A 68 -27.75 24.99 18.71
CA THR A 68 -27.10 26.08 19.43
C THR A 68 -26.44 25.57 20.70
N MET A 69 -27.12 24.74 21.51
CA MET A 69 -26.53 24.11 22.70
C MET A 69 -25.28 23.28 22.38
N VAL A 70 -25.31 22.46 21.33
CA VAL A 70 -24.15 21.67 20.89
C VAL A 70 -23.00 22.58 20.47
N ASN A 71 -23.30 23.69 19.79
CA ASN A 71 -22.29 24.63 19.34
C ASN A 71 -21.67 25.42 20.50
N GLU A 72 -22.48 25.82 21.49
CA GLU A 72 -22.00 26.43 22.74
C GLU A 72 -21.11 25.46 23.52
N LEU A 73 -21.50 24.20 23.59
CA LEU A 73 -20.71 23.17 24.27
C LEU A 73 -19.40 22.89 23.53
N TYR A 74 -19.41 22.90 22.18
CA TYR A 74 -18.21 22.78 21.34
C TYR A 74 -17.25 23.96 21.54
N GLN A 75 -17.78 25.17 21.71
CA GLN A 75 -16.99 26.36 22.04
C GLN A 75 -16.44 26.29 23.46
N ALA A 76 -17.26 25.90 24.45
CA ALA A 76 -16.85 25.76 25.84
C ALA A 76 -15.77 24.67 26.02
N LEU A 77 -15.86 23.56 25.29
CA LEU A 77 -14.86 22.49 25.32
C LEU A 77 -13.56 22.82 24.55
N HIS A 78 -13.45 23.99 23.90
CA HIS A 78 -12.27 24.42 23.14
C HIS A 78 -11.73 23.33 22.19
N VAL A 79 -12.64 22.60 21.55
CA VAL A 79 -12.30 21.40 20.77
C VAL A 79 -11.24 21.72 19.71
N GLN A 80 -11.30 22.91 19.11
CA GLN A 80 -10.35 23.37 18.11
C GLN A 80 -8.92 23.58 18.65
N GLU A 81 -8.77 24.17 19.84
CA GLU A 81 -7.45 24.35 20.47
C GLU A 81 -6.86 23.01 20.90
N HIS A 82 -7.70 22.12 21.43
CA HIS A 82 -7.30 20.75 21.77
C HIS A 82 -6.86 19.97 20.53
N HIS A 83 -7.56 20.10 19.39
CA HIS A 83 -7.13 19.51 18.12
C HIS A 83 -5.77 20.04 17.67
N MET A 84 -5.53 21.36 17.72
CA MET A 84 -4.24 21.95 17.37
C MET A 84 -3.12 21.51 18.32
N SER A 85 -3.36 21.47 19.64
CA SER A 85 -2.37 21.01 20.61
C SER A 85 -2.00 19.55 20.38
N LYS A 86 -3.01 18.70 20.12
CA LYS A 86 -2.81 17.27 19.86
C LYS A 86 -2.10 17.01 18.54
N GLU A 87 -2.37 17.80 17.50
CA GLU A 87 -1.62 17.73 16.25
C GLU A 87 -0.16 18.08 16.49
N LYS A 88 0.12 19.19 17.20
CA LYS A 88 1.48 19.61 17.53
C LYS A 88 2.25 18.56 18.33
N GLU A 89 1.61 17.98 19.35
CA GLU A 89 2.18 16.91 20.17
C GLU A 89 2.53 15.68 19.31
N LEU A 90 1.61 15.22 18.46
CA LEU A 90 1.85 14.09 17.56
C LEU A 90 2.95 14.38 16.53
N THR A 91 3.03 15.61 16.01
CA THR A 91 4.12 15.98 15.10
C THR A 91 5.48 16.00 15.80
N MET A 92 5.54 16.46 17.05
CA MET A 92 6.77 16.49 17.83
C MET A 92 7.24 15.07 18.19
N GLN A 93 6.33 14.20 18.60
CA GLN A 93 6.63 12.78 18.85
C GLN A 93 7.15 12.07 17.58
N LEU A 94 6.54 12.35 16.43
CA LEU A 94 6.99 11.81 15.15
C LEU A 94 8.40 12.26 14.80
N GLU A 95 8.72 13.54 14.98
CA GLU A 95 10.04 14.10 14.72
C GLU A 95 11.11 13.46 15.63
N GLN A 96 10.80 13.30 16.92
CA GLN A 96 11.69 12.62 17.85
C GLN A 96 11.96 11.15 17.45
N ILE A 97 10.92 10.39 17.11
CA ILE A 97 11.07 8.99 16.66
C ILE A 97 11.86 8.91 15.35
N GLN A 98 11.65 9.85 14.42
CA GLN A 98 12.43 9.93 13.19
C GLN A 98 13.90 10.22 13.46
N GLN A 99 14.20 11.10 14.42
CA GLN A 99 15.56 11.42 14.81
C GLN A 99 16.28 10.21 15.42
N GLU A 100 15.58 9.41 16.21
CA GLU A 100 16.10 8.14 16.74
C GLU A 100 16.25 7.06 15.64
N LEU A 101 15.41 7.08 14.61
CA LEU A 101 15.49 6.15 13.48
C LEU A 101 16.70 6.42 12.57
N LEU A 102 17.08 7.68 12.36
CA LEU A 102 18.17 8.09 11.47
C LEU A 102 19.48 7.29 11.65
N PRO A 103 20.07 7.20 12.86
CA PRO A 103 21.33 6.46 13.04
C PRO A 103 21.20 4.95 12.79
N LEU A 104 20.00 4.38 12.94
CA LEU A 104 19.74 2.97 12.65
C LEU A 104 19.62 2.74 11.15
N GLU A 105 18.95 3.66 10.44
CA GLU A 105 18.80 3.62 8.99
C GLU A 105 20.16 3.79 8.29
N GLU A 106 21.02 4.70 8.77
CA GLU A 106 22.38 4.88 8.24
C GLU A 106 23.21 3.60 8.36
N LYS A 107 23.21 2.96 9.54
CA LYS A 107 23.92 1.69 9.74
C LYS A 107 23.39 0.59 8.83
N LYS A 108 22.08 0.53 8.62
CA LYS A 108 21.44 -0.43 7.71
C LYS A 108 21.86 -0.18 6.26
N GLN A 109 21.86 1.07 5.81
CA GLN A 109 22.34 1.47 4.48
C GLN A 109 23.81 1.11 4.26
N GLN A 110 24.69 1.33 5.25
CA GLN A 110 26.09 0.95 5.14
C GLN A 110 26.27 -0.55 4.89
N ILE A 111 25.49 -1.40 5.57
CA ILE A 111 25.54 -2.85 5.38
C ILE A 111 25.06 -3.24 3.98
N GLU A 112 23.99 -2.61 3.49
CA GLU A 112 23.47 -2.85 2.13
C GLU A 112 24.47 -2.43 1.06
N LEU A 113 25.15 -1.29 1.22
CA LEU A 113 26.19 -0.84 0.30
C LEU A 113 27.39 -1.80 0.27
N VAL A 114 27.83 -2.29 1.44
CA VAL A 114 28.93 -3.26 1.52
C VAL A 114 28.53 -4.59 0.87
N ALA A 115 27.29 -5.05 1.05
CA ALA A 115 26.79 -6.25 0.41
C ALA A 115 26.73 -6.11 -1.12
N HIS A 116 26.19 -4.99 -1.61
CA HIS A 116 26.12 -4.70 -3.05
C HIS A 116 27.52 -4.61 -3.69
N ARG A 117 28.46 -3.94 -3.02
CA ARG A 117 29.85 -3.83 -3.49
C ARG A 117 30.53 -5.20 -3.56
N ARG A 118 30.25 -6.10 -2.61
CA ARG A 118 30.77 -7.47 -2.62
C ARG A 118 30.23 -8.28 -3.80
N GLY A 119 28.94 -8.16 -4.12
CA GLY A 119 28.34 -8.79 -5.30
C GLY A 119 29.00 -8.32 -6.60
N ASN A 120 29.15 -7.00 -6.78
CA ASN A 120 29.85 -6.46 -7.95
C ASN A 120 31.31 -6.94 -8.00
N TRP A 121 32.04 -6.89 -6.89
CA TRP A 121 33.43 -7.36 -6.84
C TRP A 121 33.55 -8.85 -7.21
N MET A 122 32.61 -9.69 -6.77
CA MET A 122 32.54 -11.11 -7.16
C MET A 122 32.29 -11.27 -8.66
N ALA A 123 31.41 -10.47 -9.26
CA ALA A 123 31.19 -10.48 -10.71
C ALA A 123 32.46 -10.09 -11.49
N TRP A 124 33.16 -9.04 -11.06
CA TRP A 124 34.45 -8.64 -11.65
C TRP A 124 35.54 -9.70 -11.45
N ALA A 125 35.58 -10.35 -10.29
CA ALA A 125 36.51 -11.44 -10.02
C ALA A 125 36.26 -12.65 -10.92
N GLY A 126 34.99 -13.02 -11.14
CA GLY A 126 34.60 -14.07 -12.07
C GLY A 126 35.02 -13.75 -13.51
N LEU A 127 34.80 -12.51 -13.96
CA LEU A 127 35.23 -12.06 -15.29
C LEU A 127 36.75 -12.10 -15.45
N GLY A 128 37.50 -11.69 -14.42
CA GLY A 128 38.96 -11.79 -14.40
C GLY A 128 39.45 -13.24 -14.48
N LEU A 129 38.84 -14.15 -13.73
CA LEU A 129 39.19 -15.57 -13.74
C LEU A 129 38.93 -16.21 -15.12
N MET A 130 37.80 -15.89 -15.76
CA MET A 130 37.50 -16.34 -17.13
C MET A 130 38.52 -15.81 -18.14
N SER A 131 38.93 -14.55 -18.00
CA SER A 131 39.95 -13.94 -18.88
C SER A 131 41.33 -14.60 -18.71
N VAL A 132 41.75 -14.87 -17.47
CA VAL A 132 43.00 -15.59 -17.18
C VAL A 132 42.95 -17.02 -17.72
N GLN A 133 41.84 -17.74 -17.53
CA GLN A 133 41.63 -19.07 -18.07
C GLN A 133 41.80 -19.09 -19.59
N PHE A 134 41.21 -18.12 -20.30
CA PHE A 134 41.35 -17.99 -21.74
C PHE A 134 42.78 -17.64 -22.17
N GLY A 135 43.44 -16.70 -21.47
CA GLY A 135 44.81 -16.28 -21.76
C GLY A 135 45.85 -17.38 -21.58
N ILE A 136 45.72 -18.21 -20.54
CA ILE A 136 46.59 -19.37 -20.31
C ILE A 136 46.43 -20.37 -21.46
N LEU A 137 45.19 -20.73 -21.82
CA LEU A 137 44.94 -21.63 -22.94
C LEU A 137 45.51 -21.08 -24.25
N ALA A 138 45.29 -19.80 -24.55
CA ALA A 138 45.81 -19.14 -25.75
C ALA A 138 47.35 -19.11 -25.79
N ARG A 139 48.01 -18.94 -24.63
CA ARG A 139 49.47 -18.93 -24.57
C ARG A 139 50.06 -20.33 -24.69
N LEU A 140 49.39 -21.36 -24.18
CA LEU A 140 49.80 -22.77 -24.33
C LEU A 140 49.60 -23.28 -25.76
N THR A 141 48.49 -22.91 -26.42
CA THR A 141 48.18 -23.34 -27.79
C THR A 141 49.11 -22.76 -28.86
N TRP A 142 49.74 -21.60 -28.62
CA TRP A 142 50.58 -20.93 -29.63
C TRP A 142 52.09 -21.14 -29.50
N TRP A 143 52.59 -21.56 -28.35
CA TRP A 143 54.03 -21.58 -28.09
C TRP A 143 54.57 -22.94 -27.63
N GLU A 144 53.81 -23.72 -26.86
CA GLU A 144 54.36 -24.91 -26.19
C GLU A 144 53.78 -26.25 -26.67
N TYR A 145 52.51 -26.31 -27.12
CA TYR A 145 51.88 -27.58 -27.52
C TYR A 145 50.99 -27.44 -28.76
N SER A 146 51.14 -28.38 -29.71
CA SER A 146 50.23 -28.55 -30.85
C SER A 146 48.80 -28.83 -30.38
N TRP A 147 47.81 -28.40 -31.18
CA TRP A 147 46.37 -28.47 -30.88
C TRP A 147 45.87 -29.86 -30.42
N ASP A 148 46.53 -30.93 -30.86
CA ASP A 148 46.24 -32.34 -30.55
C ASP A 148 46.39 -32.70 -29.04
N ILE A 149 47.31 -32.05 -28.31
CA ILE A 149 47.48 -32.25 -26.86
C ILE A 149 46.49 -31.41 -26.04
N MET A 150 45.95 -30.33 -26.62
CA MET A 150 45.09 -29.37 -25.94
C MET A 150 43.62 -29.79 -25.89
N GLU A 151 43.19 -30.71 -26.75
CA GLU A 151 41.82 -31.23 -26.82
C GLU A 151 41.32 -31.82 -25.47
N PRO A 152 42.02 -32.78 -24.82
CA PRO A 152 41.58 -33.31 -23.53
C PRO A 152 41.70 -32.28 -22.39
N ILE A 153 42.74 -31.44 -22.41
CA ILE A 153 43.00 -30.47 -21.33
C ILE A 153 41.90 -29.40 -21.30
N THR A 154 41.52 -28.88 -22.47
CA THR A 154 40.48 -27.86 -22.59
C THR A 154 39.11 -28.40 -22.17
N TYR A 155 38.84 -29.68 -22.47
CA TYR A 155 37.62 -30.36 -22.03
C TYR A 155 37.53 -30.44 -20.50
N PHE A 156 38.58 -30.91 -19.83
CA PHE A 156 38.61 -31.00 -18.36
C PHE A 156 38.54 -29.64 -17.69
N VAL A 157 39.23 -28.63 -18.23
CA VAL A 157 39.19 -27.26 -17.68
C VAL A 157 37.80 -26.65 -17.86
N THR A 158 37.17 -26.81 -19.02
CA THR A 158 35.82 -26.27 -19.26
C THR A 158 34.78 -26.95 -18.37
N TYR A 159 34.83 -28.28 -18.27
CA TYR A 159 33.94 -29.03 -17.40
C TYR A 159 34.18 -28.73 -15.91
N GLY A 160 35.45 -28.58 -15.49
CA GLY A 160 35.82 -28.18 -14.14
C GLY A 160 35.35 -26.77 -13.79
N THR A 161 35.51 -25.80 -14.70
CA THR A 161 35.00 -24.43 -14.53
C THR A 161 33.48 -24.41 -14.46
N ALA A 162 32.78 -25.17 -15.32
CA ALA A 162 31.32 -25.29 -15.28
C ALA A 162 30.83 -25.92 -13.97
N MET A 163 31.50 -27.00 -13.51
CA MET A 163 31.23 -27.64 -12.22
C MET A 163 31.47 -26.68 -11.05
N ALA A 164 32.57 -25.91 -11.07
CA ALA A 164 32.89 -24.93 -10.03
C ALA A 164 31.90 -23.76 -10.03
N CYS A 165 31.48 -23.28 -11.20
CA CYS A 165 30.44 -22.26 -11.34
C CYS A 165 29.10 -22.76 -10.79
N TYR A 166 28.73 -23.99 -11.11
CA TYR A 166 27.51 -24.63 -10.58
C TYR A 166 27.60 -24.87 -9.07
N ALA A 167 28.73 -25.37 -8.56
CA ALA A 167 28.96 -25.54 -7.13
C ALA A 167 28.94 -24.20 -6.39
N TYR A 168 29.52 -23.14 -6.97
CA TYR A 168 29.45 -21.79 -6.45
C TYR A 168 28.01 -21.26 -6.46
N PHE A 169 27.24 -21.50 -7.52
CA PHE A 169 25.82 -21.15 -7.60
C PHE A 169 24.99 -21.88 -6.53
N VAL A 170 25.24 -23.17 -6.32
CA VAL A 170 24.57 -24.00 -5.30
C VAL A 170 25.04 -23.65 -3.88
N LEU A 171 26.28 -23.19 -3.68
CA LEU A 171 26.80 -22.80 -2.36
C LEU A 171 26.38 -21.38 -1.99
N THR A 172 26.39 -20.47 -2.97
CA THR A 172 25.90 -19.09 -2.85
C THR A 172 24.37 -19.05 -2.84
N LYS A 173 23.73 -20.17 -3.21
CA LYS A 173 22.28 -20.44 -3.18
C LYS A 173 21.45 -19.29 -3.72
N GLU A 174 21.17 -19.34 -5.02
CA GLU A 174 19.82 -19.02 -5.51
C GLU A 174 19.34 -17.59 -5.19
N GLU A 175 20.05 -16.58 -5.70
CA GLU A 175 19.62 -15.16 -5.65
C GLU A 175 18.39 -14.85 -6.53
N TYR A 176 17.69 -15.88 -7.06
CA TYR A 176 16.62 -15.73 -8.04
C TYR A 176 15.37 -16.56 -7.77
N VAL A 177 15.09 -16.96 -6.52
CA VAL A 177 13.79 -17.54 -6.17
C VAL A 177 12.90 -16.54 -5.46
N LEU A 178 11.77 -16.29 -6.12
CA LEU A 178 10.49 -15.72 -5.71
C LEU A 178 10.51 -14.69 -4.56
N GLN A 179 10.02 -13.49 -4.86
CA GLN A 179 9.96 -12.33 -3.98
C GLN A 179 9.47 -12.65 -2.54
N ASP A 180 8.58 -13.62 -2.37
CA ASP A 180 8.03 -14.05 -1.07
C ASP A 180 8.98 -14.88 -0.19
N VAL A 181 9.89 -15.68 -0.77
CA VAL A 181 10.87 -16.49 0.02
C VAL A 181 12.09 -15.64 0.41
N LYS A 182 12.33 -14.58 -0.38
CA LYS A 182 13.33 -13.53 -0.13
C LYS A 182 13.12 -12.89 1.25
N ASP A 183 11.88 -12.56 1.59
CA ASP A 183 11.55 -11.91 2.86
C ASP A 183 11.98 -12.74 4.07
N ARG A 184 11.79 -14.06 4.05
CA ARG A 184 12.12 -14.93 5.19
C ARG A 184 13.63 -15.09 5.39
N HIS A 185 14.39 -15.30 4.32
CA HIS A 185 15.83 -15.46 4.42
C HIS A 185 16.53 -14.12 4.67
N GLN A 186 16.07 -13.04 4.03
CA GLN A 186 16.54 -11.69 4.31
C GLN A 186 16.24 -11.31 5.76
N LEU A 187 15.05 -11.60 6.30
CA LEU A 187 14.72 -11.37 7.70
C LEU A 187 15.69 -12.13 8.62
N PHE A 188 16.02 -13.38 8.32
CA PHE A 188 16.97 -14.18 9.10
C PHE A 188 18.41 -13.62 9.04
N VAL A 189 18.88 -13.24 7.86
CA VAL A 189 20.21 -12.64 7.66
C VAL A 189 20.29 -11.27 8.32
N ILE A 190 19.25 -10.45 8.21
CA ILE A 190 19.12 -9.15 8.87
C ILE A 190 19.12 -9.35 10.39
N HIS A 191 18.35 -10.30 10.93
CA HIS A 191 18.37 -10.61 12.37
C HIS A 191 19.76 -11.05 12.85
N LYS A 192 20.43 -11.92 12.08
CA LYS A 192 21.76 -12.43 12.42
C LYS A 192 22.81 -11.33 12.37
N LYS A 193 22.78 -10.44 11.37
CA LYS A 193 23.69 -9.30 11.25
C LYS A 193 23.39 -8.21 12.27
N ALA A 194 22.12 -7.94 12.58
CA ALA A 194 21.76 -6.97 13.61
C ALA A 194 22.20 -7.41 15.00
N LYS A 195 22.13 -8.72 15.29
CA LYS A 195 22.70 -9.32 16.50
C LYS A 195 24.22 -9.16 16.58
N GLN A 196 24.92 -9.13 15.43
CA GLN A 196 26.37 -8.89 15.38
C GLN A 196 26.74 -7.41 15.55
N LEU A 197 25.86 -6.49 15.12
CA LEU A 197 26.06 -5.05 15.21
C LEU A 197 25.48 -4.41 16.50
N ASN A 198 24.99 -5.21 17.45
CA ASN A 198 24.26 -4.74 18.64
C ASN A 198 23.13 -3.75 18.29
N MET A 199 22.52 -3.90 17.11
CA MET A 199 21.35 -3.12 16.72
C MET A 199 20.12 -3.92 17.15
N ASP A 200 19.36 -3.39 18.10
CA ASP A 200 18.13 -4.03 18.55
C ASP A 200 17.05 -3.87 17.45
N LEU A 201 16.95 -4.89 16.61
CA LEU A 201 16.01 -4.91 15.49
C LEU A 201 14.55 -4.81 15.97
N ASN A 202 14.27 -5.28 17.18
CA ASN A 202 12.95 -5.18 17.78
C ASN A 202 12.63 -3.72 18.11
N GLN A 203 13.56 -2.98 18.73
CA GLN A 203 13.38 -1.55 18.98
C GLN A 203 13.19 -0.79 17.68
N TYR A 204 14.00 -1.06 16.66
CA TYR A 204 13.83 -0.45 15.33
C TYR A 204 12.43 -0.68 14.74
N ASN A 205 11.95 -1.93 14.78
CA ASN A 205 10.64 -2.27 14.24
C ASN A 205 9.51 -1.65 15.06
N MET A 206 9.65 -1.59 16.39
CA MET A 206 8.72 -0.91 17.28
C MET A 206 8.65 0.59 16.97
N LEU A 207 9.79 1.29 16.92
CA LEU A 207 9.82 2.71 16.57
C LEU A 207 9.23 2.96 15.17
N LYS A 208 9.50 2.08 14.20
CA LYS A 208 8.94 2.18 12.85
C LYS A 208 7.42 1.99 12.83
N GLN A 209 6.91 1.04 13.61
CA GLN A 209 5.46 0.83 13.78
C GLN A 209 4.80 2.02 14.49
N GLU A 210 5.46 2.57 15.51
CA GLU A 210 4.98 3.74 16.24
C GLU A 210 4.94 4.98 15.34
N ALA A 211 5.99 5.24 14.57
CA ALA A 211 6.04 6.29 13.57
C ALA A 211 4.90 6.13 12.54
N ALA A 212 4.68 4.92 12.02
CA ALA A 212 3.60 4.64 11.07
C ALA A 212 2.21 4.88 11.70
N ARG A 213 2.02 4.51 12.98
CA ARG A 213 0.80 4.74 13.74
C ARG A 213 0.54 6.24 13.93
N ILE A 214 1.54 7.01 14.33
CA ILE A 214 1.43 8.47 14.53
C ILE A 214 1.16 9.16 13.18
N GLN A 215 1.84 8.76 12.12
CA GLN A 215 1.56 9.26 10.76
C GLN A 215 0.11 8.98 10.32
N TYR A 216 -0.40 7.78 10.61
CA TYR A 216 -1.79 7.44 10.33
C TYR A 216 -2.76 8.32 11.12
N LEU A 217 -2.51 8.53 12.42
CA LEU A 217 -3.33 9.40 13.26
C LEU A 217 -3.30 10.86 12.79
N LEU A 218 -2.13 11.38 12.42
CA LEU A 218 -1.99 12.72 11.83
C LEU A 218 -2.73 12.83 10.51
N LYS A 219 -2.63 11.82 9.63
CA LYS A 219 -3.37 11.80 8.36
C LYS A 219 -4.89 11.80 8.58
N LYS A 220 -5.36 11.06 9.59
CA LYS A 220 -6.76 11.02 10.01
C LYS A 220 -7.22 12.34 10.64
N LEU A 221 -6.35 13.05 11.35
CA LEU A 221 -6.64 14.38 11.90
C LEU A 221 -6.69 15.46 10.82
N LYS A 222 -5.75 15.44 9.86
CA LYS A 222 -5.67 16.40 8.74
C LYS A 222 -6.81 16.23 7.73
N HIS A 223 -7.25 14.99 7.52
CA HIS A 223 -8.44 14.69 6.77
C HIS A 223 -9.49 14.16 7.74
N PRO A 224 -10.23 15.04 8.45
CA PRO A 224 -11.42 14.60 9.15
C PRO A 224 -12.35 14.05 8.06
N LEU A 225 -12.35 12.73 7.91
CA LEU A 225 -13.39 12.02 7.17
C LEU A 225 -14.71 12.58 7.69
N LYS A 226 -15.63 12.88 6.75
CA LYS A 226 -16.97 13.43 7.02
C LYS A 226 -17.47 12.92 8.38
N PRO A 227 -17.99 13.80 9.25
CA PRO A 227 -18.40 13.44 10.60
C PRO A 227 -19.16 12.11 10.56
N LYS A 228 -18.64 11.11 11.29
CA LYS A 228 -19.27 9.81 11.38
C LYS A 228 -20.70 10.06 11.86
N PRO A 229 -21.75 9.67 11.10
CA PRO A 229 -23.11 9.88 11.55
C PRO A 229 -23.30 9.22 12.93
N PRO A 230 -24.14 9.81 13.79
CA PRO A 230 -24.38 9.28 15.13
C PRO A 230 -24.76 7.80 15.02
N ALA A 231 -24.16 6.97 15.87
CA ALA A 231 -24.54 5.57 15.98
C ALA A 231 -26.05 5.51 16.24
N SER A 232 -26.76 4.80 15.36
CA SER A 232 -28.20 4.58 15.48
C SER A 232 -28.53 4.02 16.88
N PRO A 233 -29.44 4.64 17.64
CA PRO A 233 -29.81 4.16 18.97
C PRO A 233 -30.83 3.02 18.85
N THR A 234 -30.40 1.82 18.46
CA THR A 234 -31.05 0.52 18.69
C THR A 234 -29.98 -0.52 18.33
N GLN A 235 -29.38 -1.31 19.22
CA GLN A 235 -30.01 -2.24 20.16
C GLN A 235 -29.15 -2.42 21.41
N SER A 236 -29.84 -2.59 22.53
CA SER A 236 -29.32 -2.99 23.83
C SER A 236 -28.46 -4.26 23.77
N ALA A 237 -27.37 -4.23 24.54
CA ALA A 237 -26.70 -5.34 25.20
C ALA A 237 -26.09 -6.47 24.34
N ALA A 238 -24.81 -6.33 23.99
CA ALA A 238 -23.83 -7.42 24.04
C ALA A 238 -22.42 -6.83 24.23
N PRO A 239 -21.56 -7.39 25.11
CA PRO A 239 -20.19 -6.93 25.24
C PRO A 239 -19.38 -7.48 24.06
N THR A 240 -19.20 -6.68 23.01
CA THR A 240 -18.31 -7.04 21.91
C THR A 240 -16.86 -6.88 22.37
N VAL A 241 -16.27 -8.04 22.69
CA VAL A 241 -14.85 -8.29 22.88
C VAL A 241 -14.04 -7.64 21.75
N LEU A 242 -13.06 -6.83 22.16
CA LEU A 242 -11.81 -6.48 21.46
C LEU A 242 -11.79 -6.83 19.96
N GLU A 243 -12.24 -5.91 19.13
CA GLU A 243 -12.06 -6.00 17.68
C GLU A 243 -10.60 -5.68 17.35
N ALA A 244 -9.81 -6.76 17.23
CA ALA A 244 -8.45 -6.73 16.75
C ALA A 244 -8.40 -6.17 15.31
N VAL A 245 -7.35 -5.39 15.05
CA VAL A 245 -6.97 -4.91 13.72
C VAL A 245 -6.91 -6.09 12.75
N PRO A 246 -7.52 -6.03 11.55
CA PRO A 246 -7.42 -7.10 10.58
C PRO A 246 -5.99 -7.16 10.05
N VAL A 247 -5.24 -8.17 10.50
CA VAL A 247 -4.03 -8.65 9.85
C VAL A 247 -4.48 -9.33 8.56
N LYS A 248 -3.96 -8.86 7.42
CA LYS A 248 -4.12 -9.56 6.14
C LYS A 248 -3.38 -10.89 6.23
N ASP A 249 -4.10 -11.97 6.45
CA ASP A 249 -3.63 -13.33 6.25
C ASP A 249 -3.46 -13.59 4.74
N LEU A 250 -2.20 -13.58 4.30
CA LEU A 250 -1.75 -14.27 3.10
C LEU A 250 -1.52 -15.75 3.47
N THR A 251 -2.59 -16.53 3.51
CA THR A 251 -2.52 -18.00 3.56
C THR A 251 -3.65 -18.58 2.71
N GLY A 252 -3.41 -18.64 1.41
CA GLY A 252 -4.12 -19.57 0.52
C GLY A 252 -3.43 -20.92 0.59
N ALA A 253 -3.87 -21.77 1.50
CA ALA A 253 -3.56 -23.20 1.50
C ALA A 253 -4.89 -23.95 1.40
N GLU A 254 -5.25 -24.36 0.19
CA GLU A 254 -6.29 -25.36 -0.02
C GLU A 254 -5.80 -26.75 0.46
N PRO A 255 -6.70 -27.58 1.03
CA PRO A 255 -6.36 -28.89 1.52
C PRO A 255 -6.19 -29.90 0.36
N VAL A 256 -5.06 -30.60 0.38
CA VAL A 256 -4.74 -31.76 -0.47
C VAL A 256 -5.76 -32.88 -0.23
N GLN A 257 -6.55 -33.21 -1.26
CA GLN A 257 -7.30 -34.45 -1.35
C GLN A 257 -6.37 -35.62 -1.65
N LYS A 258 -6.55 -36.68 -0.87
CA LYS A 258 -5.93 -38.00 -0.95
C LYS A 258 -6.25 -38.68 -2.30
N PRO A 259 -5.30 -39.28 -3.03
CA PRO A 259 -5.67 -40.15 -4.15
C PRO A 259 -6.01 -41.56 -3.62
N GLU A 260 -7.23 -42.00 -3.92
CA GLU A 260 -7.65 -43.39 -3.81
C GLU A 260 -6.91 -44.26 -4.82
N ILE A 261 -6.51 -45.45 -4.36
CA ILE A 261 -5.92 -46.52 -5.16
C ILE A 261 -7.07 -47.26 -5.85
N GLY A 262 -7.33 -46.91 -7.10
CA GLY A 262 -8.29 -47.58 -7.99
C GLY A 262 -7.58 -48.51 -8.97
N LYS A 263 -7.89 -49.80 -8.89
CA LYS A 263 -7.46 -50.85 -9.81
C LYS A 263 -8.03 -50.64 -11.21
N GLU A 264 -7.17 -50.66 -12.23
CA GLU A 264 -7.52 -51.08 -13.59
C GLU A 264 -6.41 -52.03 -14.06
N SER A 265 -6.64 -53.34 -14.04
CA SER A 265 -7.33 -54.14 -15.06
C SER A 265 -6.48 -54.32 -16.32
N SER A 266 -5.76 -55.45 -16.30
CA SER A 266 -5.17 -56.12 -17.45
C SER A 266 -6.26 -56.72 -18.33
N ALA A 267 -6.40 -56.26 -19.58
CA ALA A 267 -6.94 -56.97 -20.75
C ALA A 267 -6.72 -56.06 -21.99
N ALA A 268 -5.80 -56.37 -22.90
CA ALA A 268 -5.90 -57.31 -24.02
C ALA A 268 -6.66 -56.77 -25.27
N LYS A 269 -5.99 -56.93 -26.44
CA LYS A 269 -6.48 -56.91 -27.83
C LYS A 269 -6.79 -55.53 -28.44
N VAL A 270 -6.40 -55.20 -29.68
CA VAL A 270 -6.07 -55.97 -30.91
C VAL A 270 -4.88 -55.34 -31.62
#